data_AF-A0A565ANN7-F1
#
_entry.id   AF-A0A565ANN7-F1
#
_cell.length_a   1.000
_cell.length_b   1.000
_cell.length_c   1.000
_cell.angle_alpha   90.00
_cell.angle_beta   90.00
_cell.angle_gamma   90.00
#
_symmetry.space_group_name_H-M   'P 1'
#
loop_
_entity.id
_entity.type
_entity.pdbx_description
1 polymer ?
#
loop_
_entity_poly.entity_id
_entity_poly.type
_entity_poly.pdbx_seq_one_letter_code
_entity_poly.pdbx_strand_id
1 'polypeptide(L)'
;MSGPSSPAAGYNLNGNERLNVEGDDGSIRWTFKNDSCIVRVDVPGCSGVPMSYNLHPDHVVFEVEEPAMDHTDRSRRKYNGYVKFDPVLFDAANAKVNVLRGVLWITVPRKH
;
A
#
# COMPACT_ATOMS: atom_id res chain seq x y z
N MET A 1 10.63 -33.53 9.35
CA MET A 1 9.35 -32.86 9.68
C MET A 1 9.32 -31.56 8.90
N SER A 2 8.58 -31.53 7.80
CA SER A 2 8.46 -30.35 6.93
C SER A 2 7.01 -29.93 6.99
N GLY A 3 6.74 -28.79 7.64
CA GLY A 3 5.39 -28.25 7.77
C GLY A 3 4.79 -27.92 6.40
N PRO A 4 3.46 -27.92 6.25
CA PRO A 4 2.83 -27.63 4.98
C PRO A 4 3.08 -26.16 4.63
N SER A 5 3.74 -25.94 3.49
CA SER A 5 3.79 -24.67 2.79
C SER A 5 2.36 -24.20 2.54
N SER A 6 1.97 -23.08 3.14
CA SER A 6 0.66 -22.46 2.87
C SER A 6 0.53 -22.21 1.36
N PRO A 7 -0.59 -22.60 0.73
CA PRO A 7 -0.79 -22.37 -0.68
C PRO A 7 -0.93 -20.87 -0.91
N ALA A 8 -0.06 -20.31 -1.75
CA ALA A 8 -0.26 -19.00 -2.34
C ALA A 8 -1.56 -19.05 -3.14
N ALA A 9 -2.64 -18.54 -2.57
CA ALA A 9 -3.89 -18.32 -3.29
C ALA A 9 -3.62 -17.25 -4.35
N GLY A 10 -3.42 -17.71 -5.60
CA GLY A 10 -3.35 -16.84 -6.76
C GLY A 10 -4.71 -16.18 -6.97
N TYR A 11 -4.81 -14.90 -6.69
CA TYR A 11 -5.94 -14.08 -7.12
C TYR A 11 -5.53 -13.43 -8.45
N ASN A 12 -6.14 -13.90 -9.54
CA ASN A 12 -6.15 -13.20 -10.82
C ASN A 12 -7.08 -11.98 -10.67
N LEU A 13 -6.53 -10.87 -10.17
CA LEU A 13 -7.14 -9.56 -10.36
C LEU A 13 -6.84 -9.17 -11.81
N ASN A 14 -7.86 -9.20 -12.65
CA ASN A 14 -7.78 -8.92 -14.08
C ASN A 14 -6.88 -7.70 -14.40
N GLY A 15 -5.63 -7.94 -14.77
CA GLY A 15 -4.99 -7.44 -15.99
C GLY A 15 -4.97 -5.94 -16.36
N ASN A 16 -5.25 -4.96 -15.50
CA ASN A 16 -5.16 -3.54 -15.92
C ASN A 16 -4.80 -2.49 -14.85
N GLU A 17 -4.06 -2.85 -13.80
CA GLU A 17 -3.49 -1.88 -12.85
C GLU A 17 -2.09 -1.42 -13.27
N ARG A 18 -2.02 -0.41 -14.15
CA ARG A 18 -0.79 0.38 -14.29
C ARG A 18 -0.69 1.35 -13.12
N LEU A 19 0.05 0.96 -12.08
CA LEU A 19 0.67 1.92 -11.17
C LEU A 19 1.83 2.56 -11.94
N ASN A 20 1.66 3.81 -12.39
CA ASN A 20 2.80 4.62 -12.81
C ASN A 20 3.49 5.12 -11.54
N VAL A 21 4.43 4.34 -11.01
CA VAL A 21 5.40 4.88 -10.05
C VAL A 21 6.52 5.48 -10.89
N GLU A 22 6.65 6.80 -10.95
CA GLU A 22 7.94 7.39 -11.32
C GLU A 22 8.92 7.07 -10.19
N GLY A 23 9.58 5.92 -10.28
CA GLY A 23 10.56 5.44 -9.31
C GLY A 23 10.35 4.01 -8.85
N ASP A 24 10.80 3.06 -9.67
CA ASP A 24 11.12 1.65 -9.36
C ASP A 24 9.96 0.69 -9.01
N ASP A 25 9.93 -0.44 -9.73
CA ASP A 25 8.88 -1.49 -9.75
C ASP A 25 8.79 -2.39 -8.48
N GLY A 26 9.16 -1.94 -7.27
CA GLY A 26 9.26 -2.86 -6.11
C GLY A 26 8.83 -2.25 -4.77
N SER A 27 7.91 -2.80 -3.97
CA SER A 27 7.31 -4.14 -3.97
C SER A 27 5.95 -4.08 -3.26
N ILE A 28 4.85 -3.88 -3.99
CA ILE A 28 3.52 -3.98 -3.39
C ILE A 28 3.26 -5.44 -3.01
N ARG A 29 2.92 -5.71 -1.75
CA ARG A 29 2.58 -7.06 -1.28
C ARG A 29 1.20 -7.08 -0.66
N TRP A 30 0.43 -8.11 -1.01
CA TRP A 30 -0.92 -8.33 -0.53
C TRP A 30 -0.94 -9.48 0.46
N THR A 31 -1.64 -9.32 1.57
CA THR A 31 -1.90 -10.37 2.56
C THR A 31 -3.38 -10.38 2.88
N PHE A 32 -4.07 -11.45 2.49
CA PHE A 32 -5.49 -11.61 2.74
C PHE A 32 -5.72 -12.36 4.04
N LYS A 33 -6.64 -11.83 4.86
CA LYS A 33 -7.14 -12.44 6.09
C LYS A 33 -8.65 -12.69 5.94
N ASN A 34 -9.22 -13.38 6.91
CA ASN A 34 -10.64 -13.69 6.95
C ASN A 34 -11.53 -12.44 7.06
N ASP A 35 -11.04 -11.39 7.70
CA ASP A 35 -11.77 -10.16 8.00
C ASP A 35 -11.20 -8.91 7.30
N SER A 36 -10.08 -9.04 6.60
CA SER A 36 -9.33 -7.90 6.09
C SER A 36 -8.35 -8.26 4.98
N CYS A 37 -7.86 -7.24 4.29
CA CYS A 37 -6.73 -7.28 3.38
C CYS A 37 -5.66 -6.30 3.88
N ILE A 38 -4.39 -6.70 3.86
CA ILE A 38 -3.25 -5.85 4.19
C ILE A 38 -2.41 -5.67 2.92
N VAL A 39 -2.18 -4.41 2.56
CA VAL A 39 -1.29 -4.02 1.48
C VAL A 39 -0.08 -3.34 2.08
N ARG A 40 1.09 -3.78 1.61
CA ARG A 40 2.40 -3.26 2.00
C ARG A 40 3.02 -2.61 0.78
N VAL A 41 3.40 -1.34 0.87
CA VAL A 41 4.11 -0.59 -0.17
C VAL A 41 5.44 -0.12 0.39
N ASP A 42 6.54 -0.45 -0.29
CA ASP A 42 7.87 0.01 0.11
C ASP A 42 8.07 1.47 -0.29
N VAL A 43 8.35 2.31 0.71
CA VAL A 43 8.58 3.76 0.58
C VAL A 43 9.85 4.13 1.35
N PRO A 44 11.02 3.63 0.92
CA PRO A 44 12.28 3.83 1.66
C PRO A 44 12.58 5.32 1.85
N GLY A 45 13.15 5.67 3.00
CA GLY A 45 13.38 7.07 3.39
C GLY A 45 12.21 7.73 4.11
N CYS A 46 10.98 7.25 3.93
CA CYS A 46 9.77 7.84 4.53
C CYS A 46 9.49 7.30 5.94
N SER A 47 10.44 7.37 6.87
CA SER A 47 10.21 6.88 8.25
C SER A 47 9.66 7.96 9.16
N GLY A 48 8.47 7.72 9.75
CA GLY A 48 7.89 8.64 10.74
C GLY A 48 7.46 9.99 10.17
N VAL A 49 7.27 10.06 8.84
CA VAL A 49 6.84 11.28 8.16
C VAL A 49 5.33 11.41 8.09
N PRO A 50 4.81 12.66 8.10
CA PRO A 50 3.41 12.90 7.77
C PRO A 50 3.11 12.39 6.36
N MET A 51 2.00 11.68 6.23
CA MET A 51 1.49 11.12 4.99
C MET A 51 0.18 11.82 4.65
N SER A 52 -0.07 12.06 3.37
CA SER A 52 -1.40 12.43 2.87
C SER A 52 -2.06 11.21 2.24
N TYR A 53 -3.33 10.96 2.57
CA TYR A 53 -4.13 9.92 1.94
C TYR A 53 -5.59 10.32 1.82
N ASN A 54 -6.26 9.79 0.79
CA ASN A 54 -7.70 9.92 0.61
C ASN A 54 -8.31 8.53 0.49
N LEU A 55 -9.41 8.31 1.19
CA LEU A 55 -10.16 7.06 1.17
C LEU A 55 -11.36 7.21 0.23
N HIS A 56 -11.46 6.29 -0.72
CA HIS A 56 -12.58 6.18 -1.66
C HIS A 56 -13.27 4.82 -1.48
N PRO A 57 -14.51 4.64 -1.98
CA PRO A 57 -15.25 3.38 -1.82
C PRO A 57 -14.52 2.14 -2.37
N ASP A 58 -13.70 2.31 -3.40
CA ASP A 58 -13.02 1.25 -4.16
C ASP A 58 -11.49 1.40 -4.17
N HIS A 59 -10.91 2.45 -3.58
CA HIS A 59 -9.46 2.62 -3.58
C HIS A 59 -8.96 3.55 -2.46
N VAL A 60 -7.67 3.47 -2.19
CA VAL A 60 -6.94 4.39 -1.31
C VAL A 60 -5.90 5.13 -2.14
N VAL A 61 -5.95 6.47 -2.17
CA VAL A 61 -4.90 7.31 -2.78
C VAL A 61 -3.92 7.70 -1.70
N PHE A 62 -2.62 7.65 -2.01
CA PHE A 62 -1.56 8.03 -1.08
C PHE A 62 -0.51 8.93 -1.71
N GLU A 63 0.07 9.77 -0.85
CA GLU A 63 1.25 10.57 -1.13
C GLU A 63 2.14 10.61 0.12
N VAL A 64 3.41 10.27 -0.05
CA VAL A 64 4.43 10.36 1.00
C VAL A 64 5.74 10.85 0.40
N GLU A 65 6.39 11.79 1.09
CA GLU A 65 7.65 12.41 0.67
C GLU A 65 8.73 12.10 1.71
N GLU A 66 9.93 11.78 1.24
CA GLU A 66 11.10 11.65 2.07
C GLU A 66 11.43 13.01 2.71
N PRO A 67 11.63 13.09 4.04
CA PRO A 67 11.88 14.36 4.69
C PRO A 67 13.26 14.88 4.27
N ALA A 68 13.35 16.18 4.00
CA ALA A 68 14.62 16.79 3.63
C ALA A 68 15.60 16.72 4.82
N MET A 69 16.81 16.21 4.60
CA MET A 69 17.84 16.20 5.65
C MET A 69 18.35 17.61 5.99
N ASP A 70 18.29 18.53 5.01
CA ASP A 70 18.51 19.96 5.20
C ASP A 70 17.71 20.80 4.17
N HIS A 71 17.76 22.12 4.29
CA HIS A 71 17.02 23.05 3.42
C HIS A 71 17.54 23.11 1.97
N THR A 72 18.69 22.49 1.69
CA THR A 72 19.32 22.43 0.36
C THR A 72 19.13 21.07 -0.33
N ASP A 73 18.60 20.07 0.38
CA ASP A 73 18.35 18.74 -0.16
C ASP A 73 17.22 18.75 -1.21
N ARG A 74 17.64 18.58 -2.46
CA ARG A 74 16.79 18.47 -3.65
C ARG A 74 16.64 17.03 -4.13
N SER A 75 17.25 16.06 -3.44
CA SER A 75 17.25 14.64 -3.84
C SER A 75 16.07 13.83 -3.28
N ARG A 76 15.06 14.52 -2.75
CA ARG A 76 13.90 13.92 -2.09
C ARG A 76 13.17 12.96 -3.00
N ARG A 77 12.88 11.78 -2.48
CA ARG A 77 11.98 10.84 -3.14
C ARG A 77 10.54 11.15 -2.76
N LYS A 78 9.69 11.21 -3.78
CA LYS A 78 8.25 11.35 -3.62
C LYS A 78 7.58 10.09 -4.13
N TYR A 79 6.74 9.50 -3.29
CA TYR A 79 5.94 8.33 -3.62
C TYR A 79 4.49 8.75 -3.66
N ASN A 80 3.85 8.59 -4.82
CA ASN A 80 2.43 8.80 -4.99
C ASN A 80 1.81 7.60 -5.71
N GLY A 81 0.56 7.31 -5.43
CA GLY A 81 -0.13 6.20 -6.06
C GLY A 81 -1.51 5.96 -5.48
N TYR A 82 -2.13 4.88 -5.95
CA TYR A 82 -3.39 4.41 -5.39
C TYR A 82 -3.40 2.88 -5.35
N VAL A 83 -4.19 2.33 -4.43
CA VAL A 83 -4.42 0.88 -4.31
C VAL A 83 -5.91 0.63 -4.46
N LYS A 84 -6.30 -0.16 -5.47
CA LYS A 84 -7.70 -0.52 -5.73
C LYS A 84 -8.10 -1.79 -5.00
N PHE A 85 -9.36 -1.84 -4.60
CA PHE A 85 -9.98 -2.97 -3.93
C PHE A 85 -11.30 -3.29 -4.61
N ASP A 86 -11.68 -4.57 -4.66
CA ASP A 86 -13.01 -4.95 -5.11
C ASP A 86 -14.05 -4.40 -4.10
N PRO A 87 -14.89 -3.42 -4.49
CA PRO A 87 -15.85 -2.81 -3.58
C PRO A 87 -16.97 -3.77 -3.17
N VAL A 88 -17.13 -4.93 -3.81
CA VAL A 88 -18.05 -5.98 -3.37
C VAL A 88 -17.50 -6.69 -2.12
N LEU A 89 -16.18 -6.88 -2.06
CA LEU A 89 -15.53 -7.69 -1.03
C LEU A 89 -14.93 -6.88 0.11
N PHE A 90 -14.53 -5.63 -0.15
CA PHE A 90 -13.75 -4.81 0.78
C PHE A 90 -14.34 -3.41 0.93
N ASP A 91 -14.12 -2.83 2.10
CA ASP A 91 -14.57 -1.48 2.45
C ASP A 91 -13.38 -0.52 2.56
N ALA A 92 -12.89 -0.06 1.40
CA ALA A 92 -11.74 0.84 1.29
C ALA A 92 -11.98 2.21 1.96
N ALA A 93 -13.23 2.63 2.11
CA ALA A 93 -13.58 3.86 2.82
C ALA A 93 -13.26 3.80 4.32
N ASN A 94 -13.14 2.59 4.90
CA ASN A 94 -12.76 2.35 6.28
C ASN A 94 -11.34 1.77 6.42
N ALA A 95 -10.48 2.01 5.43
CA ALA A 95 -9.09 1.57 5.50
C ALA A 95 -8.31 2.27 6.62
N LYS A 96 -7.42 1.52 7.27
CA LYS A 96 -6.39 2.07 8.17
C LYS A 96 -5.08 2.18 7.42
N VAL A 97 -4.45 3.35 7.50
CA VAL A 97 -3.25 3.66 6.74
C VAL A 97 -2.16 4.16 7.68
N ASN A 98 -0.95 3.60 7.57
CA ASN A 98 0.17 3.96 8.43
C ASN A 98 1.52 3.75 7.74
N VAL A 99 2.47 4.66 7.98
CA VAL A 99 3.85 4.52 7.48
C VAL A 99 4.77 4.21 8.66
N LEU A 100 5.49 3.08 8.58
CA LEU A 100 6.41 2.65 9.62
C LEU A 100 7.69 2.11 8.98
N ARG A 101 8.84 2.71 9.35
CA ARG A 101 10.19 2.28 8.92
C ARG A 101 10.31 2.16 7.39
N GLY A 102 9.83 3.16 6.66
CA GLY A 102 9.88 3.19 5.18
C GLY A 102 8.93 2.21 4.50
N VAL A 103 7.86 1.79 5.20
CA VAL A 103 6.84 0.91 4.66
C VAL A 103 5.47 1.50 4.94
N LEU A 104 4.70 1.72 3.88
CA LEU A 104 3.30 2.09 3.93
C LEU A 104 2.45 0.82 4.07
N TRP A 105 1.64 0.79 5.11
CA TRP A 105 0.67 -0.27 5.39
C TRP A 105 -0.73 0.26 5.19
N ILE A 106 -1.53 -0.45 4.41
CA ILE A 106 -2.95 -0.17 4.18
C ILE A 106 -3.71 -1.43 4.60
N THR A 107 -4.52 -1.33 5.65
CA THR A 107 -5.38 -2.43 6.11
C THR A 107 -6.83 -2.10 5.77
N VAL A 108 -7.46 -2.90 4.93
CA VAL A 108 -8.84 -2.71 4.49
C VAL A 108 -9.73 -3.83 5.02
N PRO A 109 -10.82 -3.52 5.74
CA PRO A 109 -11.76 -4.54 6.21
C PRO A 109 -12.51 -5.20 5.05
N ARG A 110 -12.84 -6.48 5.21
CA ARG A 110 -13.81 -7.20 4.37
C ARG A 110 -15.23 -6.78 4.73
N LYS A 111 -16.10 -6.72 3.74
CA LYS A 111 -17.54 -6.56 3.95
C LYS A 111 -18.13 -7.88 4.43
N HIS A 112 -19.05 -7.80 5.39
CA HIS A 112 -19.82 -8.93 5.92
C HIS A 112 -21.13 -9.09 5.17
#